data_AF-A0A2V7SFD8-F1
#
_entry.id   AF-A0A2V7SFD8-F1
#
_cell.length_a   1.000
_cell.length_b   1.000
_cell.length_c   1.000
_cell.angle_alpha   90.00
_cell.angle_beta   90.00
_cell.angle_gamma   90.00
#
_symmetry.space_group_name_H-M   'P 1'
#
loop_
_entity.id
_entity.type
_entity.pdbx_description
1 polymer ?
#
loop_
_entity_poly.entity_id
_entity_poly.type
_entity_poly.pdbx_seq_one_letter_code
_entity_poly.pdbx_strand_id
1 'polypeptide(L)'
;MVGQRGDAHRHGALAPQEGRSAGQTPRVVGRLHKPHGQKGEVEVFPLVEHPGAVFAPKAQLFVVDEARRVLAGPLVVARRRAYHRAWLLGFEGITSRAAVEGWRDRFVAVAEADADD
;
A
#
# COMPACT_ATOMS: atom_id res chain seq x y z
N MET A 1 -38.89 22.71 41.64
CA MET A 1 -37.78 23.42 40.97
C MET A 1 -36.53 22.60 41.18
N VAL A 2 -35.87 22.22 40.05
CA VAL A 2 -34.41 22.07 39.82
C VAL A 2 -33.54 21.52 40.96
N GLY A 3 -32.69 20.50 40.79
CA GLY A 3 -32.18 19.86 39.58
C GLY A 3 -30.93 19.02 39.95
N GLN A 4 -30.97 17.79 39.47
CA GLN A 4 -29.94 16.77 39.24
C GLN A 4 -28.49 16.90 39.75
N ARG A 5 -28.06 15.76 40.32
CA ARG A 5 -26.68 15.31 40.54
C ARG A 5 -25.93 15.20 39.20
N GLY A 6 -24.76 15.82 39.11
CA GLY A 6 -23.82 15.66 38.00
C GLY A 6 -23.06 14.34 38.12
N ASP A 7 -23.26 13.48 37.14
CA ASP A 7 -22.68 12.16 36.99
C ASP A 7 -21.28 12.19 36.36
N ALA A 8 -20.60 11.08 36.58
CA ALA A 8 -19.20 10.85 36.30
C ALA A 8 -18.93 10.60 34.81
N HIS A 9 -17.78 11.10 34.37
CA HIS A 9 -16.81 10.41 33.52
C HIS A 9 -17.36 9.22 32.71
N ARG A 10 -17.64 9.47 31.43
CA ARG A 10 -17.47 8.45 30.39
C ARG A 10 -17.00 9.13 29.12
N HIS A 11 -15.69 9.29 29.00
CA HIS A 11 -15.06 9.50 27.70
C HIS A 11 -15.52 8.35 26.79
N GLY A 12 -16.29 8.72 25.76
CA GLY A 12 -16.73 7.80 24.73
C GLY A 12 -15.51 7.09 24.16
N ALA A 13 -15.55 5.76 24.20
CA ALA A 13 -14.62 4.94 23.47
C ALA A 13 -14.66 5.41 22.01
N LEU A 14 -13.53 5.89 21.50
CA LEU A 14 -13.36 6.06 20.06
C LEU A 14 -13.58 4.67 19.47
N ALA A 15 -14.72 4.51 18.83
CA ALA A 15 -15.01 3.36 18.01
C ALA A 15 -13.79 3.15 17.10
N PRO A 16 -13.23 1.94 16.98
CA PRO A 16 -12.33 1.66 15.89
C PRO A 16 -13.15 1.93 14.63
N GLN A 17 -12.75 2.97 13.92
CA GLN A 17 -13.20 3.27 12.58
C GLN A 17 -12.80 2.08 11.69
N GLU A 18 -13.61 1.04 11.72
CA GLU A 18 -13.70 0.02 10.68
C GLU A 18 -14.34 0.70 9.46
N GLY A 19 -13.60 1.65 8.89
CA GLY A 19 -13.79 2.10 7.51
C GLY A 19 -13.34 0.98 6.59
N ARG A 20 -14.07 -0.12 6.61
CA ARG A 20 -13.98 -1.16 5.61
C ARG A 20 -14.56 -0.51 4.35
N SER A 21 -13.70 -0.01 3.46
CA SER A 21 -14.08 0.20 2.06
C SER A 21 -14.32 -1.18 1.44
N ALA A 22 -15.44 -1.79 1.81
CA ALA A 22 -15.95 -3.01 1.22
C ALA A 22 -16.52 -2.63 -0.15
N GLY A 23 -15.68 -2.70 -1.19
CA GLY A 23 -16.15 -2.56 -2.57
C GLY A 23 -15.06 -2.37 -3.62
N GLN A 24 -13.90 -1.80 -3.26
CA GLN A 24 -12.94 -1.38 -4.28
C GLN A 24 -11.83 -2.41 -4.45
N THR A 25 -11.88 -3.12 -5.58
CA THR A 25 -10.83 -4.06 -5.96
C THR A 25 -9.59 -3.26 -6.35
N PRO A 26 -8.43 -3.47 -5.70
CA PRO A 26 -7.24 -2.68 -5.99
C PRO A 26 -6.82 -2.85 -7.46
N ARG A 27 -6.49 -1.73 -8.12
CA ARG A 27 -6.08 -1.73 -9.52
C ARG A 27 -4.61 -2.12 -9.63
N VAL A 28 -4.35 -3.22 -10.32
CA VAL A 28 -2.98 -3.71 -10.58
C VAL A 28 -2.26 -2.74 -11.53
N VAL A 29 -1.05 -2.34 -11.14
CA VAL A 29 -0.22 -1.38 -11.88
C VAL A 29 1.17 -1.92 -12.23
N GLY A 30 1.55 -3.07 -11.67
CA GLY A 30 2.83 -3.71 -11.97
C GLY A 30 2.92 -5.15 -11.47
N ARG A 31 3.96 -5.86 -11.92
CA ARG A 31 4.32 -7.20 -11.46
C ARG A 31 5.65 -7.18 -10.73
N LEU A 32 5.68 -7.68 -9.51
CA LEU A 32 6.87 -7.85 -8.71
C LEU A 32 7.66 -9.05 -9.22
N HIS A 33 8.97 -8.87 -9.37
CA HIS A 33 9.85 -9.90 -9.89
C HIS A 33 10.74 -10.45 -8.78
N LYS A 34 11.98 -9.98 -8.65
CA LYS A 34 12.93 -10.42 -7.62
C LYS A 34 13.32 -9.28 -6.68
N PRO A 35 13.63 -9.59 -5.41
CA PRO A 35 14.34 -8.65 -4.55
C PRO A 35 15.68 -8.26 -5.15
N HIS A 36 16.03 -6.99 -5.00
CA HIS A 36 17.23 -6.37 -5.51
C HIS A 36 18.13 -5.91 -4.36
N GLY A 37 19.40 -6.33 -4.39
CA GLY A 37 20.37 -6.03 -3.34
C GLY A 37 19.93 -6.53 -1.95
N GLN A 38 20.53 -5.92 -0.92
CA GLN A 38 20.30 -6.28 0.48
C GLN A 38 19.33 -5.32 1.21
N LYS A 39 19.05 -4.15 0.63
CA LYS A 39 18.31 -3.05 1.27
C LYS A 39 16.79 -3.08 1.08
N GLY A 40 16.23 -4.25 0.75
CA GLY A 40 14.79 -4.41 0.57
C GLY A 40 14.21 -3.75 -0.69
N GLU A 41 15.04 -3.43 -1.69
CA GLU A 41 14.53 -2.98 -3.00
C GLU A 41 13.92 -4.15 -3.76
N VAL A 42 12.93 -3.88 -4.61
CA VAL A 42 12.29 -4.89 -5.45
C VAL A 42 12.16 -4.41 -6.89
N GLU A 43 12.40 -5.31 -7.83
CA GLU A 43 12.18 -5.09 -9.26
C GLU A 43 10.68 -5.21 -9.59
N VAL A 44 10.13 -4.19 -10.25
CA VAL A 44 8.73 -4.10 -10.66
C VAL A 44 8.65 -3.85 -12.17
N PHE A 45 8.00 -4.76 -12.88
CA PHE A 45 7.63 -4.54 -14.28
C PHE A 45 6.32 -3.74 -14.33
N PRO A 46 6.31 -2.56 -14.96
CA PRO A 46 5.11 -1.75 -15.05
C PRO A 46 4.06 -2.39 -15.98
N LEU A 47 2.79 -2.28 -15.60
CA LEU A 47 1.63 -2.69 -16.40
C LEU A 47 0.75 -1.49 -16.79
N VAL A 48 1.30 -0.29 -16.71
CA VAL A 48 0.64 1.00 -16.97
C VAL A 48 1.51 1.86 -17.88
N GLU A 49 0.88 2.80 -18.58
CA GLU A 49 1.56 3.68 -19.56
C GLU A 49 2.49 4.72 -18.92
N HIS A 50 2.10 5.26 -17.75
CA HIS A 50 2.88 6.28 -17.03
C HIS A 50 3.37 5.79 -15.65
N PRO A 51 4.24 4.77 -15.61
CA PRO A 51 4.66 4.17 -14.34
C PRO A 51 5.45 5.13 -13.47
N GLY A 52 6.09 6.13 -14.07
CA GLY A 52 6.83 7.14 -13.32
C GLY A 52 5.95 8.02 -12.42
N ALA A 53 4.69 8.25 -12.81
CA ALA A 53 3.74 8.97 -11.97
C ALA A 53 3.19 8.05 -10.86
N VAL A 54 2.87 6.80 -11.20
CA VAL A 54 2.31 5.81 -10.27
C VAL A 54 3.30 5.40 -9.17
N PHE A 55 4.57 5.21 -9.51
CA PHE A 55 5.61 4.78 -8.56
C PHE A 55 6.38 5.95 -7.94
N ALA A 56 5.86 7.18 -8.00
CA ALA A 56 6.51 8.36 -7.43
C ALA A 56 6.78 8.18 -5.93
N PRO A 57 7.84 8.81 -5.37
CA PRO A 57 8.01 8.85 -3.92
C PRO A 57 6.74 9.36 -3.22
N LYS A 58 6.44 8.81 -2.05
CA LYS A 58 5.19 9.02 -1.28
C LYS A 58 3.93 8.38 -1.86
N ALA A 59 3.98 7.75 -3.03
CA ALA A 59 2.86 6.94 -3.52
C ALA A 59 2.60 5.75 -2.58
N GLN A 60 1.33 5.42 -2.38
CA GLN A 60 0.90 4.27 -1.60
C GLN A 60 0.59 3.10 -2.53
N LEU A 61 1.29 1.99 -2.32
CA LEU A 61 1.14 0.77 -3.09
C LEU A 61 0.74 -0.41 -2.21
N PHE A 62 0.09 -1.39 -2.79
CA PHE A 62 -0.29 -2.65 -2.15
C PHE A 62 0.33 -3.80 -2.91
N VAL A 63 0.80 -4.83 -2.20
CA VAL A 63 1.15 -6.11 -2.81
C VAL A 63 -0.10 -6.97 -2.80
N VAL A 64 -0.48 -7.54 -3.93
CA VAL A 64 -1.69 -8.35 -4.07
C VAL A 64 -1.39 -9.70 -4.72
N ASP A 65 -2.22 -10.71 -4.41
CA ASP A 65 -2.21 -12.02 -5.07
C ASP A 65 -2.92 -11.98 -6.44
N GLU A 66 -2.99 -13.14 -7.13
CA GLU A 66 -3.68 -13.28 -8.42
C GLU A 66 -5.19 -12.98 -8.33
N ALA A 67 -5.80 -13.22 -7.16
CA ALA A 67 -7.20 -12.91 -6.88
C ALA A 67 -7.39 -11.47 -6.36
N ARG A 68 -6.35 -10.63 -6.48
CA ARG A 68 -6.33 -9.21 -6.05
C ARG A 68 -6.56 -9.01 -4.54
N ARG A 69 -6.29 -10.03 -3.72
CA ARG A 69 -6.29 -9.90 -2.26
C ARG A 69 -5.00 -9.23 -1.80
N VAL A 70 -5.13 -8.27 -0.89
CA VAL A 70 -3.98 -7.56 -0.32
C VAL A 70 -3.17 -8.50 0.57
N LEU A 71 -1.90 -8.64 0.24
CA LEU A 71 -0.89 -9.42 0.97
C LEU A 71 -0.02 -8.53 1.85
N ALA A 72 0.23 -7.30 1.40
CA ALA A 72 0.97 -6.29 2.15
C ALA A 72 0.55 -4.87 1.71
N GLY A 73 0.63 -3.93 2.64
CA GLY A 73 0.37 -2.51 2.38
C GLY A 73 -0.55 -1.88 3.45
N PRO A 74 -0.75 -0.56 3.39
CA PRO A 74 -0.16 0.36 2.41
C PRO A 74 1.37 0.48 2.56
N LEU A 75 2.08 0.40 1.43
CA LEU A 75 3.53 0.58 1.34
C LEU A 75 3.82 1.94 0.72
N VAL A 76 4.55 2.79 1.45
CA VAL A 76 4.93 4.12 0.97
C VAL A 76 6.23 4.00 0.18
N VAL A 77 6.23 4.43 -1.07
CA VAL A 77 7.44 4.45 -1.89
C VAL A 77 8.42 5.49 -1.33
N ALA A 78 9.55 5.05 -0.81
CA ALA A 78 10.62 5.92 -0.34
C ALA A 78 11.49 6.40 -1.51
N ARG A 79 11.80 5.50 -2.44
CA ARG A 79 12.65 5.78 -3.61
C ARG A 79 12.26 4.91 -4.80
N ARG A 80 12.52 5.44 -5.99
CA ARG A 80 12.34 4.75 -7.26
C ARG A 80 13.52 4.99 -8.19
N ARG A 81 13.88 4.01 -9.00
CA ARG A 81 14.89 4.16 -10.07
C ARG A 81 14.46 3.37 -11.29
N ALA A 82 14.61 3.95 -12.48
CA ALA A 82 14.46 3.20 -13.71
C ALA A 82 15.57 2.15 -13.81
N TYR A 83 15.23 0.94 -14.24
CA TYR A 83 16.15 -0.19 -14.34
C TYR A 83 15.78 -1.06 -15.54
N HIS A 84 16.50 -0.89 -16.65
CA HIS A 84 16.13 -1.46 -17.95
C HIS A 84 14.66 -1.15 -18.31
N ARG A 85 13.84 -2.19 -18.44
CA ARG A 85 12.39 -2.15 -18.73
C ARG A 85 11.52 -2.27 -17.47
N ALA A 86 12.12 -2.12 -16.30
CA ALA A 86 11.50 -2.24 -14.99
C ALA A 86 11.84 -1.02 -14.10
N TRP A 87 11.32 -1.05 -12.87
CA TRP A 87 11.62 -0.10 -11.81
C TRP A 87 12.19 -0.82 -10.59
N LEU A 88 13.18 -0.22 -9.95
CA LEU A 88 13.59 -0.60 -8.60
C LEU A 88 12.87 0.31 -7.62
N LEU A 89 12.03 -0.29 -6.76
CA LEU A 89 11.31 0.41 -5.72
C LEU A 89 11.89 0.06 -4.35
N GLY A 90 12.08 1.07 -3.52
CA GLY A 90 12.31 0.92 -2.09
C GLY A 90 11.17 1.56 -1.32
N PHE A 91 10.78 0.95 -0.21
CA PHE A 91 9.65 1.37 0.61
C PHE A 91 10.11 1.88 1.97
N GLU A 92 9.33 2.78 2.57
CA GLU A 92 9.58 3.25 3.93
C GLU A 92 9.49 2.07 4.92
N GLY A 93 10.42 2.00 5.87
CA GLY A 93 10.50 0.92 6.86
C GLY A 93 11.01 -0.43 6.33
N ILE A 94 11.12 -0.62 5.01
CA ILE A 94 11.60 -1.87 4.42
C ILE A 94 13.08 -1.73 4.05
N THR A 95 13.96 -2.28 4.90
CA THR A 95 15.42 -2.12 4.81
C THR A 95 16.18 -3.42 4.57
N SER A 96 15.48 -4.54 4.46
CA SER A 96 16.07 -5.89 4.38
C SER A 96 15.51 -6.69 3.22
N ARG A 97 16.39 -7.41 2.50
CA ARG A 97 15.99 -8.34 1.43
C ARG A 97 14.94 -9.37 1.88
N ALA A 98 15.11 -9.92 3.09
CA ALA A 98 14.22 -10.94 3.62
C ALA A 98 12.75 -10.48 3.71
N ALA A 99 12.52 -9.18 3.98
CA ALA A 99 11.17 -8.61 4.11
C ALA A 99 10.39 -8.63 2.78
N VAL A 100 11.09 -8.68 1.65
CA VAL A 100 10.48 -8.61 0.31
C VAL A 100 10.61 -9.91 -0.48
N GLU A 101 11.26 -10.94 0.06
CA GLU A 101 11.47 -12.21 -0.66
C GLU A 101 10.14 -12.93 -0.97
N GLY A 102 9.16 -12.83 -0.05
CA GLY A 102 7.81 -13.40 -0.24
C GLY A 102 6.95 -12.68 -1.28
N TRP A 103 7.40 -11.55 -1.83
CA TRP A 103 6.66 -10.77 -2.82
C TRP A 103 6.96 -11.17 -4.27
N ARG A 104 7.88 -12.14 -4.45
CA ARG A 104 8.20 -12.69 -5.75
C ARG A 104 6.94 -13.17 -6.47
N ASP A 105 6.85 -12.83 -7.76
CA ASP A 105 5.75 -13.17 -8.66
C ASP A 105 4.37 -12.62 -8.24
N ARG A 106 4.31 -11.71 -7.26
CA ARG A 106 3.08 -11.00 -6.87
C ARG A 106 2.84 -9.77 -7.72
N PHE A 107 1.69 -9.14 -7.53
CA PHE A 107 1.34 -7.91 -8.21
C PHE A 107 1.47 -6.73 -7.26
N VAL A 108 1.73 -5.55 -7.83
CA VAL A 108 1.61 -4.28 -7.13
C VAL A 108 0.39 -3.54 -7.64
N ALA A 109 -0.38 -2.97 -6.73
CA ALA A 109 -1.63 -2.31 -7.00
C ALA A 109 -1.72 -0.96 -6.27
N VAL A 110 -2.59 -0.09 -6.77
CA VAL A 110 -3.04 1.13 -6.07
C VAL A 110 -4.45 0.91 -5.56
N ALA A 111 -4.84 1.67 -4.54
CA ALA A 111 -6.27 1.82 -4.26
C ALA A 111 -6.90 2.46 -5.50
N GLU A 112 -8.00 1.89 -6.00
CA GLU A 112 -8.91 2.72 -6.80
C GLU A 112 -9.45 3.76 -5.83
N ALA A 113 -9.38 5.03 -6.21
CA ALA A 113 -10.23 6.02 -5.59
C ALA A 113 -11.60 5.85 -6.22
N ASP A 114 -12.65 5.94 -5.41
CA ASP A 114 -14.00 6.15 -5.93
C ASP A 114 -13.87 7.39 -6.82
N ALA A 115 -14.07 7.23 -8.12
CA ALA A 115 -14.26 8.37 -8.99
C ALA A 115 -15.61 8.95 -8.56
N ASP A 116 -15.57 9.77 -7.51
CA ASP A 116 -16.70 10.58 -7.07
C ASP A 116 -17.09 11.44 -8.29
N ASP A 117 -18.31 11.18 -8.74
CA ASP A 117 -19.04 11.78 -9.87
C ASP A 117 -18.89 13.31 -9.98
#